data_AF-A0AA37UK75-F1
#
_entry.id   AF-A0AA37UK75-F1
#
_cell.length_a   1.000
_cell.length_b   1.000
_cell.length_c   1.000
_cell.angle_alpha   90.00
_cell.angle_beta   90.00
_cell.angle_gamma   90.00
#
_symmetry.space_group_name_H-M   'P 1'
#
loop_
_entity.id
_entity.type
_entity.pdbx_description
1 polymer ?
#
loop_
_entity_poly.entity_id
_entity_poly.type
_entity_poly.pdbx_seq_one_letter_code
_entity_poly.pdbx_strand_id
1 'polypeptide(L)'
;MLAACRNPSLALTSMSVHSGDGNITTAAGDEFLDLTVLDKAWRKAVGKVLPVSFITFDLSLPRPESGNAEEGLDAFERIYWDVHPPSEGSIGPCVRTQDVLRLAITIATTSRMRTQSDLGFNVVYEKKDRVSLNAMSLLKKQLRAIAESRRPGATEEP
;
A
#
# COMPACT_ATOMS: atom_id res chain seq x y z
N MET A 1 -2.86 -1.47 13.52
CA MET A 1 -2.03 -0.65 12.59
C MET A 1 -2.87 0.09 11.56
N LEU A 2 -3.83 -0.57 10.91
CA LEU A 2 -4.74 0.07 9.94
C LEU A 2 -5.47 1.31 10.49
N ALA A 3 -5.87 1.30 11.76
CA ALA A 3 -6.47 2.46 12.43
C ALA A 3 -5.58 3.72 12.38
N ALA A 4 -4.25 3.57 12.34
CA ALA A 4 -3.32 4.69 12.23
C ALA A 4 -3.20 5.25 10.79
N CYS A 5 -3.66 4.49 9.79
CA CYS A 5 -3.72 4.91 8.39
C CYS A 5 -5.08 5.54 8.03
N ARG A 6 -6.10 5.41 8.88
CA ARG A 6 -7.38 6.10 8.69
C ARG A 6 -7.19 7.59 8.87
N ASN A 7 -7.66 8.36 7.90
CA ASN A 7 -7.64 9.81 7.96
C ASN A 7 -9.01 10.33 7.50
N PRO A 8 -9.98 10.45 8.43
CA PRO A 8 -11.35 10.83 8.09
C PRO A 8 -11.44 12.24 7.48
N SER A 9 -10.44 13.09 7.71
CA SER A 9 -10.33 14.43 7.12
C SER A 9 -10.15 14.41 5.60
N LEU A 10 -9.61 13.34 5.02
CA LEU A 10 -9.45 13.20 3.55
C LEU A 10 -10.74 12.68 2.87
N ALA A 11 -11.58 11.95 3.60
CA ALA A 11 -12.87 11.43 3.11
C ALA A 11 -13.89 12.54 2.79
N LEU A 12 -13.73 13.72 3.42
CA LEU A 12 -14.61 14.89 3.22
C LEU A 12 -14.40 15.61 1.88
N THR A 13 -13.46 15.17 1.03
CA THR A 13 -13.07 15.91 -0.19
C THR A 13 -13.79 15.45 -1.47
N SER A 14 -14.78 14.54 -1.41
CA SER A 14 -15.42 14.01 -2.63
C SER A 14 -16.76 14.66 -2.98
N MET A 15 -16.78 15.19 -4.21
CA MET A 15 -17.88 15.36 -5.15
C MET A 15 -19.27 15.75 -4.61
N SER A 16 -19.56 17.04 -4.73
CA SER A 16 -20.94 17.52 -4.84
C SER A 16 -21.57 16.98 -6.13
N VAL A 17 -22.47 16.01 -6.02
CA VAL A 17 -23.25 15.54 -7.17
C VAL A 17 -24.48 16.44 -7.28
N HIS A 18 -24.58 17.21 -8.36
CA HIS A 18 -25.82 17.94 -8.65
C HIS A 18 -26.88 16.93 -9.07
N SER A 19 -27.82 16.65 -8.17
CA SER A 19 -29.06 15.98 -8.57
C SER A 19 -29.94 16.99 -9.31
N GLY A 20 -30.57 16.58 -10.41
CA GLY A 20 -31.35 17.44 -11.31
C GLY A 20 -32.53 18.20 -10.66
N ASP A 21 -32.82 17.93 -9.38
CA ASP A 21 -33.88 18.57 -8.59
C ASP A 21 -33.39 19.75 -7.73
N GLY A 22 -32.17 20.24 -7.95
CA GLY A 22 -31.62 21.39 -7.21
C GLY A 22 -31.24 21.11 -5.76
N ASN A 23 -31.30 19.85 -5.33
CA ASN A 23 -30.86 19.41 -4.01
C ASN A 23 -29.40 18.92 -4.09
N ILE A 24 -28.49 19.54 -3.33
CA ILE A 24 -27.09 19.13 -3.25
C ILE A 24 -26.99 17.98 -2.25
N THR A 25 -27.00 16.76 -2.74
CA THR A 25 -26.66 15.59 -1.93
C THR A 25 -25.15 15.38 -2.00
N THR A 26 -24.47 15.56 -0.87
CA THR A 26 -23.06 15.17 -0.72
C THR A 26 -23.02 13.65 -0.61
N ALA A 27 -22.59 12.97 -1.68
CA ALA A 27 -22.25 11.56 -1.57
C ALA A 27 -20.98 11.46 -0.71
N ALA A 28 -20.98 10.59 0.30
CA ALA A 28 -19.77 10.37 1.08
C ALA A 28 -18.71 9.73 0.16
N GLY A 29 -17.55 10.39 0.10
CA GLY A 29 -16.44 9.98 -0.75
C GLY A 29 -15.74 8.72 -0.26
N ASP A 30 -15.00 8.06 -1.15
CA ASP A 30 -14.09 6.99 -0.76
C ASP A 30 -13.05 7.51 0.25
N GLU A 31 -12.96 6.88 1.42
CA GLU A 31 -11.90 7.16 2.40
C GLU A 31 -10.59 6.53 1.92
N PHE A 32 -9.59 7.33 1.54
CA PHE A 32 -8.27 6.81 1.20
C PHE A 32 -7.35 6.72 2.42
N LEU A 33 -6.74 5.56 2.60
CA LEU A 33 -5.78 5.33 3.69
C LEU A 33 -4.45 6.07 3.45
N ASP A 34 -3.97 6.77 4.47
CA ASP A 34 -2.69 7.46 4.46
C ASP A 34 -1.54 6.50 4.84
N LEU A 35 -0.82 6.02 3.84
CA LEU A 35 0.30 5.10 4.04
C LEU A 35 1.61 5.79 4.47
N THR A 36 1.66 7.12 4.59
CA THR A 36 2.89 7.82 5.03
C THR A 36 3.27 7.46 6.46
N VAL A 37 2.29 7.08 7.29
CA VAL A 37 2.50 6.57 8.65
C VAL A 37 3.31 5.26 8.60
N LEU A 38 3.06 4.41 7.61
CA LEU A 38 3.80 3.16 7.42
C LEU A 38 5.25 3.42 6.98
N ASP A 39 5.48 4.42 6.13
CA ASP A 39 6.83 4.79 5.71
C ASP A 39 7.70 5.25 6.91
N LYS A 40 7.13 6.06 7.81
CA LYS A 40 7.80 6.47 9.05
C LYS A 40 8.08 5.27 9.97
N ALA A 41 7.10 4.39 10.14
CA ALA A 41 7.23 3.19 10.96
C ALA A 41 8.33 2.26 10.42
N TRP A 42 8.36 2.04 9.10
CA TRP A 42 9.42 1.28 8.43
C TRP A 42 10.79 1.89 8.68
N ARG A 43 10.95 3.20 8.42
CA ARG A 43 12.23 3.89 8.63
C ARG A 43 12.75 3.76 10.07
N LYS A 44 11.85 3.74 11.06
CA LYS A 44 12.19 3.50 12.48
C LYS A 44 12.57 2.05 12.75
N ALA A 45 11.84 1.09 12.19
CA ALA A 45 12.06 -0.35 12.41
C ALA A 45 13.38 -0.84 11.79
N VAL A 46 13.84 -0.21 10.71
CA VAL A 46 14.86 -0.76 9.82
C VAL A 46 16.28 -0.20 10.07
N GLY A 47 16.46 0.54 11.17
CA GLY A 47 17.77 0.83 11.75
C GLY A 47 18.84 1.36 10.77
N LYS A 48 20.09 0.91 10.95
CA LYS A 48 21.28 1.36 10.18
C LYS A 48 21.67 0.39 9.05
N VAL A 49 21.64 -0.92 9.28
CA VAL A 49 21.98 -1.97 8.31
C VAL A 49 21.01 -3.13 8.50
N LEU A 50 20.39 -3.58 7.42
CA LEU A 50 19.58 -4.79 7.43
C LEU A 50 20.48 -5.98 7.10
N PRO A 51 20.67 -6.95 8.00
CA PRO A 51 21.32 -8.21 7.67
C PRO A 51 20.33 -9.13 6.92
N VAL A 52 19.77 -8.66 5.80
CA VAL A 52 18.80 -9.41 5.00
C VAL A 52 19.33 -9.59 3.59
N SER A 53 19.24 -10.82 3.10
CA SER A 53 19.53 -11.18 1.71
C SER A 53 18.26 -11.22 0.85
N PHE A 54 17.08 -11.13 1.47
CA PHE A 54 15.81 -11.25 0.77
C PHE A 54 14.68 -10.50 1.49
N ILE A 55 13.85 -9.77 0.74
CA ILE A 55 12.66 -9.08 1.25
C ILE A 55 11.43 -9.50 0.45
N THR A 56 10.38 -9.92 1.14
CA THR A 56 9.08 -10.21 0.52
C THR A 56 8.09 -9.09 0.86
N PHE A 57 7.52 -8.47 -0.17
CA PHE A 57 6.42 -7.54 -0.05
C PHE A 57 5.11 -8.31 -0.18
N ASP A 58 4.45 -8.57 0.94
CA ASP A 58 3.07 -9.06 0.94
C ASP A 58 2.12 -7.88 0.83
N LEU A 59 1.46 -7.78 -0.33
CA LEU A 59 0.51 -6.73 -0.67
C LEU A 59 -0.94 -7.25 -0.65
N SER A 60 -1.17 -8.42 -0.07
CA SER A 60 -2.53 -8.94 0.09
C SER A 60 -3.31 -8.06 1.07
N LEU A 61 -4.56 -7.75 0.73
CA LEU A 61 -5.39 -6.93 1.61
C LEU A 61 -5.79 -7.72 2.86
N PRO A 62 -5.81 -7.08 4.04
CA PRO A 62 -6.20 -7.74 5.28
C PRO A 62 -7.68 -8.16 5.15
N ARG A 63 -7.94 -9.41 5.54
CA ARG A 63 -9.30 -9.96 5.55
C ARG A 63 -10.03 -9.47 6.81
N PRO A 64 -11.33 -9.18 6.73
CA PRO A 64 -12.12 -8.93 7.93
C PRO A 64 -12.02 -10.15 8.84
N GLU A 65 -11.71 -9.95 10.11
CA GLU A 65 -11.80 -11.02 11.09
C GLU A 65 -13.26 -11.47 11.13
N SER A 66 -13.52 -12.77 10.94
CA SER A 66 -14.84 -13.36 11.08
C SER A 66 -15.20 -13.40 12.57
N GLY A 67 -15.44 -12.23 13.16
CA GLY A 67 -15.99 -12.08 14.49
C GLY A 67 -17.50 -12.25 14.41
N ASN A 68 -18.05 -13.06 15.32
CA ASN A 68 -19.49 -13.21 15.49
C ASN A 68 -20.16 -11.83 15.57
N ALA A 69 -21.26 -11.66 14.86
CA ALA A 69 -21.98 -10.38 14.68
C ALA A 69 -22.64 -9.82 15.95
N GLU A 70 -22.15 -10.15 17.15
CA GLU A 70 -22.76 -9.80 18.44
C GLU A 70 -21.89 -8.93 19.35
N GLU A 71 -20.63 -8.64 19.00
CA GLU A 71 -19.83 -7.67 19.75
C GLU A 71 -19.51 -6.44 18.89
N GLY A 72 -19.90 -5.28 19.41
CA GLY A 72 -20.13 -4.06 18.64
C GLY A 72 -18.91 -3.47 17.93
N LEU A 73 -19.20 -2.84 16.79
CA LEU A 73 -18.54 -1.65 16.21
C LEU A 73 -17.01 -1.67 16.02
N ASP A 74 -16.32 -2.80 16.13
CA ASP A 74 -14.88 -2.90 15.83
C ASP A 74 -14.55 -3.98 14.78
N ALA A 75 -15.55 -4.40 14.01
CA ALA A 75 -15.35 -5.27 12.86
C ALA A 75 -14.58 -4.48 11.76
N PHE A 76 -13.39 -4.97 11.41
CA PHE A 76 -12.61 -4.42 10.29
C PHE A 76 -13.47 -4.38 9.01
N GLU A 77 -13.88 -3.19 8.63
CA GLU A 77 -14.52 -2.93 7.35
C GLU A 77 -13.55 -3.31 6.23
N ARG A 78 -14.06 -4.01 5.22
CA ARG A 78 -13.25 -4.56 4.14
C ARG A 78 -12.47 -3.43 3.44
N ILE A 79 -11.17 -3.65 3.23
CA ILE A 79 -10.31 -2.70 2.51
C ILE A 79 -10.36 -3.02 1.02
N TYR A 80 -10.27 -1.99 0.19
CA TYR A 80 -10.28 -2.11 -1.27
C TYR A 80 -9.07 -1.45 -1.90
N TRP A 81 -8.73 -1.86 -3.13
CA TRP A 81 -7.81 -1.11 -3.98
C TRP A 81 -8.58 -0.01 -4.72
N ASP A 82 -7.94 1.13 -4.95
CA ASP A 82 -8.47 2.29 -5.69
C ASP A 82 -9.01 2.00 -7.09
N VAL A 83 -8.55 0.93 -7.75
CA VAL A 83 -9.00 0.56 -9.10
C VAL A 83 -10.38 -0.11 -9.11
N HIS A 84 -10.83 -0.66 -7.98
CA HIS A 84 -12.10 -1.37 -7.88
C HIS A 84 -12.82 -1.01 -6.58
N PRO A 85 -13.31 0.24 -6.44
CA PRO A 85 -14.19 0.57 -5.33
C PRO A 85 -15.45 -0.31 -5.39
N PRO A 86 -16.02 -0.69 -4.24
CA PRO A 86 -17.26 -1.46 -4.19
C PRO A 86 -18.35 -0.79 -5.02
N SER A 87 -18.90 -1.55 -5.96
CA SER A 87 -20.05 -1.12 -6.75
C SER A 87 -21.28 -1.21 -5.84
N GLU A 88 -21.94 -0.08 -5.63
CA GLU A 88 -23.20 0.10 -4.88
C GLU A 88 -23.07 0.14 -3.35
N GLY A 89 -23.15 1.36 -2.80
CA GLY A 89 -23.64 1.65 -1.45
C GLY A 89 -22.73 1.33 -0.25
N SER A 90 -21.67 0.55 -0.44
CA SER A 90 -20.68 0.28 0.62
C SER A 90 -19.52 1.26 0.50
N ILE A 91 -19.36 2.19 1.43
CA ILE A 91 -18.19 3.08 1.48
C ILE A 91 -17.15 2.36 2.32
N GLY A 92 -16.10 1.84 1.68
CA GLY A 92 -15.01 1.15 2.38
C GLY A 92 -13.70 1.92 2.25
N PRO A 93 -12.79 1.79 3.22
CA PRO A 93 -11.47 2.39 3.11
C PRO A 93 -10.70 1.81 1.90
N CYS A 94 -10.17 2.70 1.07
CA CYS A 94 -9.45 2.40 -0.15
C CYS A 94 -7.94 2.63 0.02
N VAL A 95 -7.14 1.77 -0.60
CA VAL A 95 -5.69 1.92 -0.72
C VAL A 95 -5.34 2.30 -2.14
N ARG A 96 -4.60 3.40 -2.30
CA ARG A 96 -4.10 3.80 -3.61
C ARG A 96 -2.98 2.88 -4.06
N THR A 97 -3.13 2.31 -5.25
CA THR A 97 -2.12 1.44 -5.86
C THR A 97 -0.76 2.15 -5.92
N GLN A 98 -0.77 3.44 -6.29
CA GLN A 98 0.45 4.25 -6.40
C GLN A 98 1.18 4.43 -5.06
N ASP A 99 0.44 4.62 -3.95
CA ASP A 99 1.04 4.82 -2.64
C ASP A 99 1.76 3.54 -2.16
N VAL A 100 1.15 2.38 -2.41
CA VAL A 100 1.78 1.08 -2.09
C VAL A 100 3.02 0.84 -2.93
N LEU A 101 2.95 1.09 -4.25
CA LEU A 101 4.11 0.96 -5.15
C LEU A 101 5.26 1.86 -4.68
N ARG A 102 4.97 3.13 -4.37
CA ARG A 102 5.97 4.09 -3.88
C ARG A 102 6.60 3.60 -2.58
N LEU A 103 5.80 3.10 -1.64
CA LEU A 103 6.31 2.57 -0.37
C LEU A 103 7.23 1.38 -0.60
N ALA A 104 6.80 0.38 -1.39
CA ALA A 104 7.62 -0.80 -1.69
C ALA A 104 8.95 -0.43 -2.38
N ILE A 105 8.93 0.49 -3.34
CA ILE A 105 10.15 0.99 -4.02
C ILE A 105 11.07 1.73 -3.05
N THR A 106 10.51 2.55 -2.16
CA THR A 106 11.27 3.30 -1.14
C THR A 106 11.97 2.34 -0.20
N ILE A 107 11.25 1.32 0.27
CA ILE A 107 11.79 0.24 1.10
C ILE A 107 12.92 -0.48 0.36
N ALA A 108 12.66 -0.95 -0.86
CA ALA A 108 13.63 -1.71 -1.63
C ALA A 108 14.92 -0.92 -1.92
N THR A 109 14.77 0.33 -2.36
CA THR A 109 15.91 1.23 -2.63
C THR A 109 16.72 1.46 -1.35
N THR A 110 16.05 1.77 -0.24
CA THR A 110 16.72 2.01 1.04
C THR A 110 17.46 0.76 1.53
N SER A 111 16.84 -0.41 1.42
CA SER A 111 17.46 -1.69 1.78
C SER A 111 18.67 -1.97 0.90
N ARG A 112 18.57 -1.78 -0.42
CA ARG A 112 19.68 -1.97 -1.35
C ARG A 112 20.88 -1.07 -1.05
N MET A 113 20.63 0.19 -0.68
CA MET A 113 21.69 1.14 -0.30
C MET A 113 22.42 0.75 0.99
N ARG A 114 21.74 0.01 1.89
CA ARG A 114 22.26 -0.36 3.21
C ARG A 114 22.86 -1.77 3.25
N THR A 115 22.42 -2.68 2.39
CA THR A 115 22.93 -4.05 2.30
C THR A 115 24.21 -4.09 1.47
N GLN A 116 25.26 -4.75 2.00
CA GLN A 116 26.54 -4.94 1.30
C GLN A 116 26.57 -6.18 0.41
N SER A 117 25.73 -7.17 0.71
CA SER A 117 25.57 -8.41 -0.07
C SER A 117 24.48 -8.28 -1.14
N ASP A 118 24.31 -9.35 -1.92
CA ASP A 118 23.16 -9.50 -2.80
C ASP A 118 21.85 -9.44 -2.01
N LEU A 119 20.86 -8.78 -2.61
CA LEU A 119 19.54 -8.56 -2.04
C LEU A 119 18.47 -8.91 -3.08
N GLY A 120 17.67 -9.93 -2.79
CA GLY A 120 16.52 -10.32 -3.60
C GLY A 120 15.21 -9.70 -3.12
N PHE A 121 14.25 -9.59 -4.03
CA PHE A 121 12.90 -9.11 -3.72
C PHE A 121 11.83 -10.05 -4.28
N ASN A 122 10.75 -10.22 -3.53
CA ASN A 122 9.54 -10.90 -3.99
C ASN A 122 8.30 -10.05 -3.73
N VAL A 123 7.25 -10.24 -4.52
CA VAL A 123 5.96 -9.58 -4.35
C VAL A 123 4.85 -10.64 -4.36
N VAL A 124 4.10 -10.68 -3.27
CA VAL A 124 2.93 -11.54 -3.07
C VAL A 124 1.69 -10.65 -3.05
N TYR A 125 0.62 -11.08 -3.72
CA TYR A 125 -0.69 -10.43 -3.70
C TYR A 125 -1.77 -11.44 -4.05
N GLU A 126 -2.97 -11.29 -3.50
CA GLU A 126 -4.09 -12.15 -3.83
C GLU A 126 -4.85 -11.64 -5.07
N LYS A 127 -5.09 -12.54 -6.04
CA LYS A 127 -5.89 -12.22 -7.23
C LYS A 127 -7.32 -11.77 -6.87
N LYS A 128 -7.83 -12.24 -5.73
CA LYS A 128 -9.18 -11.93 -5.22
C LYS A 128 -9.32 -10.47 -4.78
N ASP A 129 -8.21 -9.80 -4.48
CA ASP A 129 -8.21 -8.40 -4.06
C ASP A 129 -8.45 -7.44 -5.24
N ARG A 130 -8.47 -7.95 -6.48
CA ARG A 130 -8.66 -7.14 -7.70
C ARG A 130 -7.59 -6.03 -7.85
N VAL A 131 -6.37 -6.30 -7.40
CA VAL A 131 -5.21 -5.44 -7.62
C VAL A 131 -4.90 -5.31 -9.12
N SER A 132 -4.39 -4.15 -9.55
CA SER A 132 -3.94 -3.95 -10.92
C SER A 132 -2.74 -4.85 -11.25
N LEU A 133 -2.95 -5.86 -12.10
CA LEU A 133 -1.89 -6.78 -12.53
C LEU A 133 -0.76 -6.06 -13.28
N ASN A 134 -1.09 -5.00 -14.02
CA ASN A 134 -0.11 -4.16 -14.71
C ASN A 134 0.79 -3.42 -13.71
N ALA A 135 0.20 -2.86 -12.65
CA ALA A 135 0.97 -2.20 -11.60
C ALA A 135 1.86 -3.19 -10.83
N MET A 136 1.35 -4.39 -10.53
CA MET A 136 2.15 -5.44 -9.88
C MET A 136 3.30 -5.95 -10.76
N SER A 137 3.07 -6.08 -12.06
CA SER A 137 4.11 -6.44 -13.05
C SER A 137 5.19 -5.35 -13.13
N LEU A 138 4.78 -4.08 -13.16
CA LEU A 138 5.70 -2.94 -13.13
C LEU A 138 6.54 -2.93 -11.85
N LEU A 139 5.90 -3.12 -10.69
CA LEU A 139 6.60 -3.19 -9.41
C LEU A 139 7.67 -4.30 -9.41
N LYS A 140 7.32 -5.51 -9.86
CA LYS A 140 8.27 -6.63 -9.96
C LYS A 140 9.47 -6.30 -10.84
N LYS A 141 9.26 -5.61 -11.97
CA LYS A 141 10.34 -5.15 -12.86
C LYS A 141 11.24 -4.13 -12.16
N GLN A 142 10.65 -3.15 -11.48
CA GLN A 142 11.40 -2.12 -10.75
C GLN A 142 12.23 -2.72 -9.61
N LEU A 143 11.65 -3.64 -8.83
CA LEU A 143 12.35 -4.32 -7.75
C LEU A 143 13.53 -5.15 -8.27
N ARG A 144 13.37 -5.83 -9.41
CA ARG A 144 14.47 -6.53 -10.08
C ARG A 144 15.60 -5.57 -10.45
N ALA A 145 15.27 -4.45 -11.09
CA ALA A 145 16.27 -3.44 -11.45
C ALA A 145 17.00 -2.87 -10.22
N ILE A 146 16.31 -2.69 -9.10
CA ILE A 146 16.92 -2.26 -7.83
C ILE A 146 17.89 -3.33 -7.30
N ALA A 147 17.50 -4.61 -7.31
CA ALA A 147 18.37 -5.71 -6.87
C ALA A 147 19.66 -5.78 -7.71
N GLU A 148 19.52 -5.64 -9.03
CA GLU A 148 20.62 -5.71 -10.00
C GLU A 148 21.49 -4.44 -10.01
N SER A 149 20.99 -3.32 -9.49
CA SER A 149 21.78 -2.09 -9.40
C SER A 149 23.01 -2.32 -8.51
N ARG A 150 24.21 -2.31 -9.11
CA ARG A 150 25.47 -2.30 -8.36
C ARG A 150 25.60 -0.97 -7.66
N ARG A 151 26.19 -0.98 -6.45
CA ARG A 151 26.57 0.25 -5.78
C ARG A 151 27.63 0.95 -6.64
N PRO A 152 27.47 2.23 -7.02
CA PRO A 152 28.57 3.00 -7.58
C PRO A 152 29.65 3.11 -6.49
N GLY A 153 30.75 2.38 -6.66
CA GLY A 153 31.83 2.29 -5.67
C GLY A 153 32.57 0.95 -5.62
N ALA A 154 32.09 -0.09 -6.31
CA ALA A 154 32.91 -1.26 -6.61
C ALA A 154 33.81 -0.92 -7.82
N THR A 155 34.78 -0.04 -7.59
CA THR A 155 35.90 0.15 -8.52
C THR A 155 36.64 -1.17 -8.55
N GLU A 156 36.72 -1.79 -9.72
CA GLU A 156 37.72 -2.81 -10.02
C GLU A 156 39.08 -2.13 -9.84
N GLU A 157 39.78 -2.47 -8.75
CA GLU A 157 41.22 -2.24 -8.70
C GLU A 157 41.94 -3.35 -9.50
N PRO A 158 43.04 -3.00 -10.17
CA PRO A 158 43.59 -3.70 -11.34
C PRO A 158 44.20 -5.08 -11.07
#